data_AF-I1DT56-F1
#
_entry.id   AF-I1DT56-F1
#
_cell.length_a   1.000
_cell.length_b   1.000
_cell.length_c   1.000
_cell.angle_alpha   90.00
_cell.angle_beta   90.00
_cell.angle_gamma   90.00
#
_symmetry.space_group_name_H-M   'P 1'
#
loop_
_entity.id
_entity.type
_entity.pdbx_description
1 polymer ?
#
loop_
_entity_poly.entity_id
_entity_poly.type
_entity_poly.pdbx_seq_one_letter_code
_entity_poly.pdbx_strand_id
1 'polypeptide(L)'
;MKATQLIFVLSMFTAAGVAAAPAQQQHEECQAVSHQAKDAKHSRQHGFGLKRALARLDLTDSQQQQINQLMQQHRNARASKADAGKADSKAEYRASHQQLKALMAAAQFDEVAARQLLEQRQQAGVERQLAGMKLRHDIMQLLTEEQRQQLQQMQLQRRHKQQSRQSS
;
A
#
# COMPACT_ATOMS: atom_id res chain seq x y z
N MET A 1 -12.73 -1.68 -53.70
CA MET A 1 -13.82 -0.74 -54.03
C MET A 1 -14.11 0.07 -52.76
N LYS A 2 -13.66 1.34 -52.73
CA LYS A 2 -14.51 2.55 -52.73
C LYS A 2 -15.49 2.54 -51.54
N ALA A 3 -15.13 3.12 -50.39
CA ALA A 3 -15.29 4.54 -50.03
C ALA A 3 -16.76 4.93 -49.77
N THR A 4 -17.09 5.24 -48.51
CA THR A 4 -18.14 6.21 -48.20
C THR A 4 -17.74 7.00 -46.96
N GLN A 5 -17.53 8.29 -47.16
CA GLN A 5 -17.34 9.28 -46.11
C GLN A 5 -18.69 9.69 -45.52
N LEU A 6 -18.71 10.09 -44.25
CA LEU A 6 -19.69 11.07 -43.78
C LEU A 6 -18.98 12.10 -42.90
N ILE A 7 -19.17 13.33 -43.33
CA ILE A 7 -18.52 14.58 -42.97
C ILE A 7 -19.07 15.05 -41.62
N PHE A 8 -18.20 15.27 -40.64
CA PHE A 8 -18.56 16.07 -39.46
C PHE A 8 -18.26 17.55 -39.75
N VAL A 9 -19.32 18.34 -39.67
CA VAL A 9 -19.40 19.75 -40.01
C VAL A 9 -18.57 20.58 -39.03
N LEU A 10 -17.61 21.30 -39.59
CA LEU A 10 -17.28 22.71 -39.36
C LEU A 10 -17.89 23.37 -38.11
N SER A 11 -17.05 23.61 -37.10
CA SER A 11 -17.23 24.71 -36.15
C SER A 11 -15.90 25.46 -36.07
N MET A 12 -15.78 26.48 -36.92
CA MET A 12 -14.77 27.51 -36.80
C MET A 12 -15.14 28.43 -35.64
N PHE A 13 -14.30 28.47 -34.60
CA PHE A 13 -14.21 29.64 -33.73
C PHE A 13 -12.89 30.35 -34.03
N THR A 14 -12.98 31.44 -34.78
CA THR A 14 -11.88 32.39 -34.99
C THR A 14 -12.00 33.57 -34.04
N ALA A 15 -10.95 33.77 -33.22
CA ALA A 15 -10.23 35.01 -32.87
C ALA A 15 -11.03 36.24 -32.36
N ALA A 16 -10.57 37.12 -31.45
CA ALA A 16 -9.33 37.35 -30.71
C ALA A 16 -9.66 38.37 -29.59
N GLY A 17 -8.82 38.49 -28.54
CA GLY A 17 -8.95 39.56 -27.55
C GLY A 17 -7.98 39.41 -26.39
N VAL A 18 -6.99 40.31 -26.33
CA VAL A 18 -5.75 40.25 -25.56
C VAL A 18 -5.94 40.75 -24.12
N ALA A 19 -5.33 40.08 -23.13
CA ALA A 19 -4.84 40.74 -21.93
C ALA A 19 -3.64 39.96 -21.36
N ALA A 20 -2.44 40.38 -21.73
CA ALA A 20 -1.23 40.04 -21.03
C ALA A 20 -1.18 40.84 -19.72
N ALA A 21 -1.17 40.16 -18.59
CA ALA A 21 -0.72 40.71 -17.32
C ALA A 21 0.45 39.85 -16.81
N PRO A 22 1.69 40.37 -16.77
CA PRO A 22 2.77 39.71 -16.07
C PRO A 22 2.71 40.16 -14.61
N ALA A 23 2.18 39.31 -13.73
CA ALA A 23 2.28 39.53 -12.30
C ALA A 23 2.68 38.23 -11.60
N GLN A 24 3.94 38.24 -11.20
CA GLN A 24 4.48 37.53 -10.03
C GLN A 24 4.56 36.00 -10.09
N GLN A 25 5.77 35.55 -10.44
CA GLN A 25 6.46 34.57 -9.61
C GLN A 25 6.30 34.95 -8.13
N GLN A 26 5.51 34.16 -7.41
CA GLN A 26 5.74 33.90 -6.00
C GLN A 26 5.90 32.39 -5.85
N HIS A 27 7.16 31.97 -5.99
CA HIS A 27 7.65 30.78 -5.33
C HIS A 27 7.56 31.07 -3.83
N GLU A 28 6.44 30.72 -3.21
CA GLU A 28 6.40 30.66 -1.75
C GLU A 28 7.11 29.39 -1.31
N GLU A 29 8.14 29.61 -0.51
CA GLU A 29 8.94 28.61 0.16
C GLU A 29 8.08 27.59 0.88
N CYS A 30 8.24 26.33 0.47
CA CYS A 30 7.96 25.19 1.33
C CYS A 30 8.86 25.26 2.57
N GLN A 31 8.41 25.86 3.67
CA GLN A 31 9.12 25.72 4.94
C GLN A 31 8.21 25.75 6.19
N ALA A 32 7.45 24.67 6.37
CA ALA A 32 6.98 24.13 7.66
C ALA A 32 6.18 22.86 7.29
N VAL A 33 6.53 21.63 7.63
CA VAL A 33 6.82 21.08 8.96
C VAL A 33 7.74 19.87 8.77
N SER A 34 9.04 20.03 9.01
CA SER A 34 10.00 18.92 9.03
C SER A 34 10.29 18.47 10.46
N HIS A 35 9.25 18.08 11.21
CA HIS A 35 9.40 17.43 12.51
C HIS A 35 8.42 16.26 12.69
N GLN A 36 8.28 15.39 11.69
CA GLN A 36 7.59 14.10 11.91
C GLN A 36 8.02 12.99 10.93
N ALA A 37 9.32 12.95 10.59
CA ALA A 37 9.87 11.89 9.74
C ALA A 37 10.54 10.74 10.52
N LYS A 38 10.49 10.75 11.87
CA LYS A 38 11.15 9.72 12.70
C LYS A 38 10.22 8.57 13.13
N ASP A 39 8.90 8.74 13.13
CA ASP A 39 7.98 7.70 13.64
C ASP A 39 7.32 6.83 12.56
N ALA A 40 7.46 7.19 11.28
CA ALA A 40 6.89 6.44 10.16
C ALA A 40 7.62 5.12 9.81
N LYS A 41 8.54 4.64 10.65
CA LYS A 41 9.28 3.39 10.43
C LYS A 41 8.63 2.14 11.06
N HIS A 42 7.51 2.26 11.77
CA HIS A 42 6.97 1.13 12.54
C HIS A 42 5.86 0.29 11.88
N SER A 43 5.28 0.68 10.73
CA SER A 43 4.18 -0.10 10.12
C SER A 43 4.61 -1.20 9.12
N ARG A 44 5.91 -1.30 8.79
CA ARG A 44 6.43 -2.33 7.86
C ARG A 44 6.71 -3.69 8.53
N GLN A 45 6.32 -3.89 9.78
CA GLN A 45 6.70 -5.05 10.58
C GLN A 45 5.69 -6.22 10.52
N HIS A 46 4.58 -6.17 9.78
CA HIS A 46 3.59 -7.26 9.86
C HIS A 46 4.05 -8.57 9.21
N GLY A 47 4.91 -8.52 8.17
CA GLY A 47 5.47 -9.73 7.54
C GLY A 47 6.73 -10.27 8.24
N PHE A 48 7.57 -9.38 8.76
CA PHE A 48 8.81 -9.76 9.45
C PHE A 48 8.57 -10.41 10.82
N GLY A 49 7.42 -10.12 11.43
CA GLY A 49 7.04 -10.64 12.74
C GLY A 49 6.71 -12.14 12.77
N LEU A 50 6.16 -12.70 11.67
CA LEU A 50 5.80 -14.11 11.59
C LEU A 50 7.03 -14.98 11.33
N LYS A 51 7.87 -14.63 10.35
CA LYS A 51 9.11 -15.37 10.08
C LYS A 51 10.02 -15.46 11.32
N ARG A 52 10.18 -14.35 12.04
CA ARG A 52 10.94 -14.31 13.30
C ARG A 52 10.30 -15.14 14.42
N ALA A 53 8.98 -15.31 14.40
CA ALA A 53 8.28 -16.14 15.37
C ALA A 53 8.51 -17.62 15.10
N LEU A 54 8.36 -18.04 13.83
CA LEU A 54 8.57 -19.41 13.40
C LEU A 54 10.01 -19.87 13.62
N ALA A 55 10.99 -18.97 13.45
CA ALA A 55 12.40 -19.26 13.75
C ALA A 55 12.72 -19.48 15.24
N ARG A 56 11.74 -19.33 16.14
CA ARG A 56 11.86 -19.63 17.58
C ARG A 56 11.10 -20.90 17.98
N LEU A 57 10.49 -21.58 17.01
CA LEU A 57 9.88 -22.90 17.21
C LEU A 57 10.91 -23.95 16.82
N ASP A 58 10.85 -25.09 17.49
CA ASP A 58 11.64 -26.27 17.13
C ASP A 58 10.99 -26.98 15.94
N LEU A 59 11.23 -26.45 14.75
CA LEU A 59 10.71 -26.99 13.49
C LEU A 59 11.61 -28.12 12.99
N THR A 60 11.01 -29.18 12.45
CA THR A 60 11.77 -30.19 11.70
C THR A 60 12.30 -29.60 10.39
N ASP A 61 13.34 -30.20 9.82
CA ASP A 61 13.90 -29.76 8.53
C ASP A 61 12.83 -29.74 7.42
N SER A 62 11.97 -30.76 7.38
CA SER A 62 10.85 -30.84 6.45
C SER A 62 9.84 -29.70 6.64
N GLN A 63 9.45 -29.42 7.89
CA GLN A 63 8.55 -28.29 8.19
C GLN A 63 9.18 -26.97 7.75
N GLN A 64 10.46 -26.77 8.05
CA GLN A 64 11.16 -25.54 7.71
C GLN A 64 11.27 -25.33 6.19
N GLN A 65 11.55 -26.39 5.43
CA GLN A 65 11.55 -26.34 3.96
C GLN A 65 10.17 -25.98 3.41
N GLN A 66 9.10 -26.65 3.85
CA GLN A 66 7.74 -26.39 3.39
C GLN A 66 7.28 -24.96 3.72
N ILE A 67 7.55 -24.49 4.94
CA ILE A 67 7.24 -23.12 5.36
C ILE A 67 8.00 -22.10 4.51
N ASN A 68 9.30 -22.33 4.25
CA ASN A 68 10.10 -21.44 3.42
C ASN A 68 9.57 -21.39 1.98
N GLN A 69 9.16 -22.53 1.43
CA GLN A 69 8.55 -22.61 0.10
C GLN A 69 7.22 -21.84 0.05
N LEU A 70 6.32 -22.02 1.03
CA LEU A 70 5.06 -21.26 1.12
C LEU A 70 5.31 -19.75 1.23
N MET A 71 6.26 -19.34 2.08
CA MET A 71 6.65 -17.94 2.24
C MET A 71 7.21 -17.35 0.95
N GLN A 72 8.02 -18.13 0.22
CA GLN A 72 8.60 -17.72 -1.06
C GLN A 72 7.55 -17.66 -2.15
N GLN A 73 6.63 -18.63 -2.24
CA GLN A 73 5.51 -18.59 -3.18
C GLN A 73 4.61 -17.39 -2.91
N HIS A 74 4.23 -17.12 -1.66
CA HIS A 74 3.45 -15.93 -1.32
C HIS A 74 4.22 -14.64 -1.62
N ARG A 75 5.53 -14.60 -1.33
CA ARG A 75 6.39 -13.47 -1.70
C ARG A 75 6.45 -13.30 -3.21
N ASN A 76 6.57 -14.38 -3.98
CA ASN A 76 6.64 -14.36 -5.44
C ASN A 76 5.29 -14.00 -6.05
N ALA A 77 4.16 -14.42 -5.50
CA ALA A 77 2.83 -14.00 -5.94
C ALA A 77 2.58 -12.50 -5.65
N ARG A 78 3.23 -11.96 -4.61
CA ARG A 78 3.26 -10.53 -4.34
C ARG A 78 4.28 -9.80 -5.22
N ALA A 79 5.42 -10.42 -5.47
CA ALA A 79 6.52 -9.86 -6.24
C ALA A 79 6.25 -9.93 -7.73
N SER A 80 5.54 -10.91 -8.28
CA SER A 80 5.13 -10.94 -9.68
C SER A 80 4.15 -9.80 -9.98
N LYS A 81 3.25 -9.50 -9.03
CA LYS A 81 2.44 -8.27 -9.04
C LYS A 81 3.27 -7.00 -8.81
N ALA A 82 4.51 -7.11 -8.31
CA ALA A 82 5.36 -5.98 -7.92
C ALA A 82 6.73 -5.93 -8.62
N ASP A 83 7.07 -6.76 -9.60
CA ASP A 83 8.33 -6.72 -10.39
C ASP A 83 7.98 -6.34 -11.83
N ALA A 84 6.80 -6.76 -12.34
CA ALA A 84 6.08 -5.94 -13.32
C ALA A 84 5.66 -4.58 -12.72
N GLY A 85 5.40 -4.54 -11.39
CA GLY A 85 4.85 -3.40 -10.68
C GLY A 85 5.72 -2.80 -9.57
N LYS A 86 7.06 -2.78 -9.67
CA LYS A 86 7.91 -2.14 -8.64
C LYS A 86 8.02 -0.65 -8.90
N ALA A 87 8.14 -0.31 -10.18
CA ALA A 87 7.85 1.03 -10.69
C ALA A 87 6.37 1.36 -10.44
N ASP A 88 5.45 0.47 -10.79
CA ASP A 88 4.01 0.75 -10.68
C ASP A 88 3.51 0.85 -9.25
N SER A 89 3.95 0.02 -8.30
CA SER A 89 3.55 0.13 -6.90
C SER A 89 4.11 1.41 -6.25
N LYS A 90 5.31 1.83 -6.65
CA LYS A 90 5.87 3.12 -6.23
C LYS A 90 5.14 4.28 -6.92
N ALA A 91 4.74 4.10 -8.18
CA ALA A 91 3.97 5.08 -8.95
C ALA A 91 2.55 5.22 -8.43
N GLU A 92 1.83 4.13 -8.16
CA GLU A 92 0.52 4.07 -7.50
C GLU A 92 0.58 4.72 -6.13
N TYR A 93 1.60 4.41 -5.33
CA TYR A 93 1.78 5.08 -4.03
C TYR A 93 2.01 6.58 -4.20
N ARG A 94 2.86 7.00 -5.16
CA ARG A 94 3.10 8.41 -5.48
C ARG A 94 1.85 9.09 -5.99
N ALA A 95 1.11 8.48 -6.91
CA ALA A 95 -0.12 8.98 -7.50
C ALA A 95 -1.20 9.13 -6.44
N SER A 96 -1.43 8.11 -5.61
CA SER A 96 -2.38 8.17 -4.50
C SER A 96 -1.99 9.24 -3.46
N HIS A 97 -0.69 9.45 -3.24
CA HIS A 97 -0.19 10.51 -2.37
C HIS A 97 -0.36 11.90 -2.99
N GLN A 98 -0.14 12.04 -4.30
CA GLN A 98 -0.36 13.28 -5.05
C GLN A 98 -1.85 13.63 -5.10
N GLN A 99 -2.74 12.67 -5.34
CA GLN A 99 -4.20 12.84 -5.28
C GLN A 99 -4.64 13.31 -3.90
N LEU A 100 -4.10 12.71 -2.84
CA LEU A 100 -4.37 13.17 -1.48
C LEU A 100 -3.90 14.62 -1.27
N LYS A 101 -2.69 14.97 -1.71
CA LYS A 101 -2.18 16.35 -1.62
C LYS A 101 -3.05 17.33 -2.39
N ALA A 102 -3.49 16.97 -3.60
CA ALA A 102 -4.36 17.80 -4.42
C ALA A 102 -5.72 18.04 -3.73
N LEU A 103 -6.33 17.00 -3.15
CA LEU A 103 -7.58 17.12 -2.38
C LEU A 103 -7.44 18.05 -1.17
N MET A 104 -6.27 18.05 -0.50
CA MET A 104 -6.01 18.92 0.65
C MET A 104 -5.69 20.37 0.26
N ALA A 105 -5.15 20.59 -0.94
CA ALA A 105 -4.78 21.91 -1.44
C ALA A 105 -5.90 22.60 -2.24
N ALA A 106 -6.97 21.88 -2.59
CA ALA A 106 -8.10 22.43 -3.33
C ALA A 106 -8.86 23.48 -2.50
N ALA A 107 -9.35 24.53 -3.16
CA ALA A 107 -10.12 25.60 -2.50
C ALA A 107 -11.46 25.10 -1.92
N GLN A 108 -12.02 24.02 -2.48
CA GLN A 108 -13.18 23.31 -1.95
C GLN A 108 -12.85 21.82 -1.86
N PHE A 109 -13.36 21.17 -0.81
CA PHE A 109 -13.14 19.75 -0.59
C PHE A 109 -14.04 18.91 -1.51
N ASP A 110 -13.43 18.10 -2.38
CA ASP A 110 -14.14 17.15 -3.22
C ASP A 110 -14.35 15.82 -2.46
N GLU A 111 -15.52 15.70 -1.84
CA GLU A 111 -15.90 14.50 -1.08
C GLU A 111 -16.01 13.25 -1.96
N VAL A 112 -16.43 13.40 -3.22
CA VAL A 112 -16.60 12.27 -4.15
C VAL A 112 -15.24 11.68 -4.51
N ALA A 113 -14.28 12.53 -4.87
CA ALA A 113 -12.92 12.11 -5.16
C ALA A 113 -12.20 11.54 -3.91
N ALA A 114 -12.47 12.10 -2.73
CA ALA A 114 -11.95 11.55 -1.47
C ALA A 114 -12.49 10.13 -1.19
N ARG A 115 -13.80 9.90 -1.36
CA ARG A 115 -14.41 8.57 -1.18
C ARG A 115 -13.82 7.55 -2.16
N GLN A 116 -13.70 7.89 -3.43
CA GLN A 116 -13.11 7.01 -4.44
C GLN A 116 -11.65 6.62 -4.10
N LEU A 117 -10.85 7.59 -3.67
CA LEU A 117 -9.47 7.36 -3.24
C LEU A 117 -9.40 6.39 -2.04
N LEU A 118 -10.32 6.50 -1.09
CA LEU A 118 -10.39 5.63 0.08
C LEU A 118 -10.87 4.22 -0.28
N GLU A 119 -11.88 4.08 -1.13
CA GLU A 119 -12.39 2.80 -1.60
C GLU A 119 -11.30 2.00 -2.34
N GLN A 120 -10.56 2.65 -3.24
CA GLN A 120 -9.45 2.00 -3.95
C GLN A 120 -8.37 1.49 -2.98
N ARG A 121 -8.03 2.30 -1.97
CA ARG A 121 -7.07 1.91 -0.92
C ARG A 121 -7.60 0.76 -0.06
N GLN A 122 -8.89 0.77 0.26
CA GLN A 122 -9.54 -0.28 1.04
C GLN A 122 -9.49 -1.61 0.29
N GLN A 123 -9.88 -1.64 -0.98
CA GLN A 123 -9.86 -2.86 -1.79
C GLN A 123 -8.45 -3.47 -1.86
N ALA A 124 -7.43 -2.66 -2.11
CA ALA A 124 -6.04 -3.10 -2.09
C ALA A 124 -5.58 -3.57 -0.69
N GLY A 125 -6.17 -3.04 0.37
CA GLY A 125 -5.97 -3.48 1.75
C GLY A 125 -6.56 -4.87 2.02
N VAL A 126 -7.82 -5.08 1.63
CA VAL A 126 -8.55 -6.35 1.81
C VAL A 126 -7.82 -7.51 1.12
N GLU A 127 -7.43 -7.35 -0.14
CA GLU A 127 -6.70 -8.38 -0.89
C GLU A 127 -5.34 -8.72 -0.24
N ARG A 128 -4.67 -7.74 0.37
CA ARG A 128 -3.43 -7.94 1.15
C ARG A 128 -3.68 -8.72 2.42
N GLN A 129 -4.72 -8.36 3.17
CA GLN A 129 -5.09 -9.04 4.40
C GLN A 129 -5.50 -10.48 4.13
N LEU A 130 -6.32 -10.73 3.10
CA LEU A 130 -6.79 -12.05 2.73
C LEU A 130 -5.64 -13.00 2.40
N ALA A 131 -4.69 -12.59 1.56
CA ALA A 131 -3.54 -13.46 1.24
C ALA A 131 -2.67 -13.71 2.47
N GLY A 132 -2.50 -12.72 3.35
CA GLY A 132 -1.78 -12.89 4.61
C GLY A 132 -2.49 -13.84 5.58
N MET A 133 -3.82 -13.86 5.58
CA MET A 133 -4.62 -14.83 6.36
C MET A 133 -4.46 -16.25 5.80
N LYS A 134 -4.55 -16.41 4.47
CA LYS A 134 -4.32 -17.71 3.80
C LYS A 134 -2.93 -18.26 4.11
N LEU A 135 -1.88 -17.44 3.93
CA LEU A 135 -0.51 -17.86 4.27
C LEU A 135 -0.36 -18.29 5.73
N ARG A 136 -0.94 -17.53 6.67
CA ARG A 136 -0.91 -17.88 8.10
C ARG A 136 -1.62 -19.21 8.35
N HIS A 137 -2.80 -19.38 7.77
CA HIS A 137 -3.55 -20.63 7.85
C HIS A 137 -2.72 -21.81 7.35
N ASP A 138 -2.14 -21.71 6.16
CA ASP A 138 -1.37 -22.81 5.55
C ASP A 138 -0.16 -23.19 6.39
N ILE A 139 0.54 -22.21 6.98
CA ILE A 139 1.63 -22.47 7.91
C ILE A 139 1.14 -23.17 9.18
N MET A 140 0.00 -22.79 9.73
CA MET A 140 -0.54 -23.42 10.95
C MET A 140 -0.87 -24.90 10.76
N GLN A 141 -1.20 -25.32 9.54
CA GLN A 141 -1.43 -26.73 9.19
C GLN A 141 -0.15 -27.56 9.13
N LEU A 142 1.02 -26.93 9.03
CA LEU A 142 2.31 -27.62 9.04
C LEU A 142 2.89 -27.82 10.45
N LEU A 143 2.35 -27.11 11.45
CA LEU A 143 2.84 -27.16 12.82
C LEU A 143 2.18 -28.28 13.62
N THR A 144 2.86 -28.78 14.66
CA THR A 144 2.23 -29.62 15.69
C THR A 144 1.36 -28.78 16.62
N GLU A 145 0.56 -29.43 17.45
CA GLU A 145 -0.30 -28.73 18.40
C GLU A 145 0.52 -27.93 19.43
N GLU A 146 1.60 -28.52 19.94
CA GLU A 146 2.50 -27.86 20.90
C GLU A 146 3.16 -26.62 20.27
N GLN A 147 3.63 -26.74 19.03
CA GLN A 147 4.22 -25.62 18.28
C GLN A 147 3.21 -24.49 18.04
N ARG A 148 1.94 -24.82 17.74
CA ARG A 148 0.85 -23.84 17.59
C ARG A 148 0.60 -23.09 18.90
N GLN A 149 0.53 -23.80 20.02
CA GLN A 149 0.33 -23.20 21.34
C GLN A 149 1.48 -22.27 21.72
N GLN A 150 2.73 -22.69 21.51
CA GLN A 150 3.91 -21.85 21.74
C GLN A 150 3.87 -20.58 20.88
N LEU A 151 3.48 -20.70 19.61
CA LEU A 151 3.33 -19.55 18.73
C LEU A 151 2.26 -18.57 19.23
N GLN A 152 1.14 -19.06 19.74
CA GLN A 152 0.06 -18.25 20.32
C GLN A 152 0.52 -17.52 21.58
N GLN A 153 1.23 -18.20 22.49
CA GLN A 153 1.80 -17.57 23.68
C GLN A 153 2.76 -16.43 23.33
N MET A 154 3.64 -16.65 22.34
CA MET A 154 4.54 -15.60 21.84
C MET A 154 3.81 -14.41 21.21
N GLN A 155 2.59 -14.60 20.69
CA GLN A 155 1.75 -13.50 20.19
C GLN A 155 1.12 -12.72 21.34
N LEU A 156 0.62 -13.40 22.38
CA LEU A 156 0.06 -12.77 23.57
C LEU A 156 1.10 -11.93 24.32
N GLN A 157 2.30 -12.48 24.54
CA GLN A 157 3.40 -11.75 25.18
C GLN A 157 3.79 -10.48 24.41
N ARG A 158 3.85 -10.57 23.07
CA ARG A 158 4.12 -9.40 22.22
C ARG A 158 3.04 -8.34 22.33
N ARG A 159 1.77 -8.74 22.39
CA ARG A 159 0.64 -7.83 22.57
C ARG A 159 0.70 -7.13 23.92
N HIS A 160 0.93 -7.87 25.00
CA HIS A 160 1.07 -7.31 26.35
C HIS A 160 2.21 -6.30 26.43
N LYS A 161 3.39 -6.64 25.88
CA LYS A 161 4.54 -5.72 25.82
C LYS A 161 4.25 -4.46 24.99
N GLN A 162 3.42 -4.57 23.96
CA GLN A 162 3.03 -3.41 23.16
C GLN A 162 2.04 -2.52 23.92
N GLN A 163 1.07 -3.12 24.62
CA GLN A 163 0.12 -2.39 25.47
C GLN A 163 0.84 -1.65 26.60
N SER A 164 1.77 -2.32 27.30
CA SER A 164 2.53 -1.69 28.38
C SER A 164 3.37 -0.49 27.92
N ARG A 165 3.84 -0.51 26.66
CA ARG A 165 4.56 0.61 26.04
C ARG A 165 3.66 1.76 25.63
N GLN A 166 2.37 1.52 25.40
CA GLN A 166 1.40 2.55 25.07
C GLN A 166 0.83 3.22 26.32
N SER A 167 0.88 2.52 27.46
CA SER A 167 0.43 3.03 28.77
C SER A 167 1.55 3.62 29.63
N SER A 168 2.80 3.67 29.14
CA SER A 168 3.95 4.31 29.79
C SER A 168 4.29 5.60 29.06
#